data_AF-A0A0R2G210-F1
#
_entry.id   AF-A0A0R2G210-F1
#
_cell.length_a   1.000
_cell.length_b   1.000
_cell.length_c   1.000
_cell.angle_alpha   90.00
_cell.angle_beta   90.00
_cell.angle_gamma   90.00
#
_symmetry.space_group_name_H-M   'P 1'
#
loop_
_entity.id
_entity.type
_entity.pdbx_description
1 polymer ?
#
loop_
_entity_poly.entity_id
_entity_poly.type
_entity_poly.pdbx_seq_one_letter_code
_entity_poly.pdbx_strand_id
1 'polypeptide(L)'
;MAQQIDLNSPEFEQIEMVLKRPINDLFAQKYPFKNEHFHQIKPGIWVLPATKTIKTDYWFMSMTTNGGQTILGFADTTTDTHGKPEFRDMMSTGMGIRRIREINEAAGNDILRYLYQFKQDGVGTLHKLQK
;
A
#
# COMPACT_ATOMS: atom_id res chain seq x y z
N MET A 1 11.58 -5.87 -21.66
CA MET A 1 10.32 -5.19 -22.03
C MET A 1 9.54 -4.92 -20.76
N ALA A 2 9.24 -3.65 -20.43
CA ALA A 2 8.41 -3.34 -19.27
C ALA A 2 6.99 -3.86 -19.57
N GLN A 3 6.48 -4.79 -18.76
CA GLN A 3 5.06 -5.15 -18.84
C GLN A 3 4.25 -3.88 -18.59
N GLN A 4 3.49 -3.46 -19.59
CA GLN A 4 2.51 -2.40 -19.45
C GLN A 4 1.34 -3.00 -18.67
N ILE A 5 1.26 -2.67 -17.38
CA ILE A 5 0.17 -3.12 -16.51
C ILE A 5 -1.05 -2.30 -16.89
N ASP A 6 -2.07 -2.94 -17.45
CA ASP A 6 -3.37 -2.32 -17.66
C ASP A 6 -4.10 -2.22 -16.31
N LEU A 7 -4.32 -0.99 -15.86
CA LEU A 7 -4.92 -0.69 -14.56
C LEU A 7 -6.40 -1.07 -14.47
N ASN A 8 -7.06 -1.33 -15.59
CA ASN A 8 -8.47 -1.70 -15.65
C ASN A 8 -8.66 -3.22 -15.80
N SER A 9 -7.57 -3.97 -15.95
CA SER A 9 -7.64 -5.41 -16.14
C SER A 9 -7.81 -6.15 -14.81
N PRO A 10 -8.51 -7.30 -14.77
CA PRO A 10 -8.63 -8.11 -13.56
C PRO A 10 -7.26 -8.55 -12.99
N GLU A 11 -6.25 -8.66 -13.84
CA GLU A 11 -4.87 -8.98 -13.44
C GLU A 11 -4.23 -7.87 -12.60
N PHE A 12 -4.70 -6.62 -12.71
CA PHE A 12 -4.20 -5.52 -11.89
C PHE A 12 -4.45 -5.77 -10.41
N GLU A 13 -5.58 -6.36 -10.03
CA GLU A 13 -5.88 -6.70 -8.63
C GLU A 13 -4.91 -7.73 -8.04
N GLN A 14 -4.14 -8.42 -8.88
CA GLN A 14 -3.14 -9.40 -8.45
C GLN A 14 -1.75 -8.79 -8.32
N ILE A 15 -1.62 -7.46 -8.41
CA ILE A 15 -0.34 -6.76 -8.28
C ILE A 15 0.01 -6.54 -6.81
N GLU A 16 1.26 -6.84 -6.45
CA GLU A 16 1.87 -6.53 -5.18
C GLU A 16 3.10 -5.63 -5.33
N MET A 17 3.24 -4.66 -4.45
CA MET A 17 4.46 -3.90 -4.26
C MET A 17 5.35 -4.65 -3.29
N VAL A 18 6.46 -5.18 -3.81
CA VAL A 18 7.50 -5.85 -3.03
C VAL A 18 8.65 -4.87 -2.82
N LEU A 19 8.95 -4.57 -1.56
CA LEU A 19 10.09 -3.74 -1.15
C LEU A 19 11.34 -4.62 -1.03
N LYS A 20 12.48 -4.08 -1.45
CA LYS A 20 13.77 -4.78 -1.36
C LYS A 20 14.27 -4.92 0.07
N ARG A 21 13.78 -4.07 0.98
CA ARG A 21 14.14 -4.05 2.40
C ARG A 21 12.89 -3.71 3.23
N PRO A 22 12.83 -4.16 4.49
CA PRO A 22 11.81 -3.73 5.43
C PRO A 22 11.78 -2.22 5.61
N ILE A 23 10.58 -1.68 5.87
CA ILE A 23 10.43 -0.29 6.29
C ILE A 23 11.11 -0.10 7.64
N ASN A 24 11.86 0.99 7.76
CA ASN A 24 12.49 1.49 8.97
C ASN A 24 12.29 3.01 9.07
N ASP A 25 12.78 3.65 10.14
CA ASP A 25 12.61 5.10 10.34
C ASP A 25 13.16 5.93 9.17
N LEU A 26 14.31 5.53 8.60
CA LEU A 26 14.90 6.22 7.47
C LEU A 26 14.00 6.15 6.23
N PHE A 27 13.43 4.97 5.96
CA PHE A 27 12.46 4.80 4.88
C PHE A 27 11.20 5.65 5.13
N ALA A 28 10.67 5.60 6.36
CA ALA A 28 9.48 6.34 6.75
C ALA A 28 9.65 7.87 6.59
N GLN A 29 10.84 8.40 6.93
CA GLN A 29 11.16 9.82 6.74
C GLN A 29 11.37 10.18 5.27
N LYS A 30 12.04 9.31 4.50
CA LYS A 30 12.36 9.56 3.09
C LYS A 30 11.13 9.53 2.17
N TYR A 31 10.14 8.71 2.51
CA TYR A 31 8.97 8.46 1.68
C TYR A 31 7.66 8.86 2.40
N PRO A 32 7.37 10.17 2.54
CA PRO A 32 6.05 10.61 2.99
C PRO A 32 5.00 10.50 1.89
N PHE A 33 3.73 10.37 2.29
CA PHE A 33 2.59 10.50 1.40
C PHE A 33 1.64 11.57 1.92
N LYS A 34 1.40 12.64 1.14
CA LYS A 34 0.51 13.76 1.51
C LYS A 34 0.82 14.36 2.90
N ASN A 35 2.11 14.51 3.22
CA ASN A 35 2.66 14.98 4.50
C ASN A 35 2.53 14.00 5.68
N GLU A 36 1.99 12.80 5.45
CA GLU A 36 1.97 11.73 6.44
C GLU A 36 3.17 10.81 6.26
N HIS A 37 3.62 10.18 7.35
CA HIS A 37 4.74 9.26 7.36
C HIS A 37 4.31 7.85 7.76
N PHE A 38 5.11 6.85 7.39
CA PHE A 38 4.91 5.52 7.94
C PHE A 38 5.15 5.53 9.45
N HIS A 39 4.22 4.94 10.19
CA HIS A 39 4.32 4.75 11.64
C HIS A 39 4.37 3.27 11.96
N GLN A 40 5.30 2.87 12.82
CA GLN A 40 5.38 1.50 13.30
C GLN A 40 4.32 1.28 14.38
N ILE A 41 3.39 0.36 14.13
CA ILE A 41 2.34 0.01 15.12
C ILE A 41 2.70 -1.25 15.91
N LYS A 42 3.55 -2.11 15.33
CA LYS A 42 4.15 -3.30 15.95
C LYS A 42 5.51 -3.55 15.29
N PRO A 43 6.44 -4.28 15.92
CA PRO A 43 7.72 -4.63 15.30
C PRO A 43 7.52 -5.22 13.90
N GLY A 44 8.10 -4.58 12.89
CA GLY A 44 8.02 -5.01 11.48
C GLY A 44 6.70 -4.71 10.76
N ILE A 45 5.71 -4.09 11.43
CA ILE A 45 4.44 -3.67 10.84
C ILE A 45 4.36 -2.15 10.85
N TRP A 46 4.34 -1.57 9.65
CA TRP A 46 4.27 -0.14 9.42
C TRP A 46 3.01 0.21 8.66
N VAL A 47 2.40 1.33 9.04
CA VAL A 47 1.16 1.81 8.42
C VAL A 47 1.27 3.28 8.08
N LEU A 48 0.57 3.69 7.02
CA LEU A 48 0.50 5.06 6.54
C LEU A 48 -0.90 5.31 5.98
N PRO A 49 -1.59 6.41 6.35
CA PRO A 49 -2.88 6.73 5.75
C PRO A 49 -2.77 6.87 4.23
N ALA A 50 -3.62 6.17 3.48
CA ALA A 50 -3.67 6.27 2.02
C ALA A 50 -4.80 7.20 1.57
N THR A 51 -6.00 6.99 2.09
CA THR A 51 -7.14 7.88 1.85
C THR A 51 -8.22 7.66 2.91
N LYS A 52 -9.04 8.68 3.12
CA LYS A 52 -10.17 8.66 4.03
C LYS A 52 -11.44 8.88 3.24
N THR A 53 -12.42 8.01 3.43
CA THR A 53 -13.77 8.19 2.89
C THR A 53 -14.75 8.35 4.05
N ILE A 54 -16.01 8.68 3.75
CA ILE A 54 -17.06 8.80 4.79
C ILE A 54 -17.29 7.47 5.51
N LYS A 55 -17.06 6.33 4.84
CA LYS A 55 -17.40 5.00 5.34
C LYS A 55 -16.19 4.16 5.75
N THR A 56 -15.03 4.41 5.16
CA THR A 56 -13.86 3.54 5.29
C THR A 56 -12.58 4.36 5.15
N ASP A 57 -11.65 4.11 6.04
CA ASP A 57 -10.30 4.65 5.97
C ASP A 57 -9.38 3.57 5.38
N TYR A 58 -8.67 3.90 4.30
CA TYR A 58 -7.70 3.01 3.66
C TYR A 58 -6.29 3.39 4.10
N TRP A 59 -5.52 2.38 4.49
CA TRP A 59 -4.15 2.53 4.94
C TRP A 59 -3.23 1.67 4.10
N PHE A 60 -2.05 2.18 3.79
CA PHE A 60 -0.93 1.33 3.39
C PHE A 60 -0.50 0.51 4.59
N MET A 61 -0.24 -0.77 4.37
CA MET A 61 0.25 -1.67 5.41
C MET A 61 1.45 -2.45 4.87
N SER A 62 2.56 -2.37 5.58
CA SER A 62 3.75 -3.16 5.28
C SER A 62 3.80 -4.40 6.15
N MET A 63 4.03 -5.55 5.52
CA MET A 63 4.22 -6.84 6.19
C MET A 63 5.46 -7.54 5.63
N THR A 64 6.27 -8.12 6.51
CA THR A 64 7.34 -9.03 6.08
C THR A 64 6.79 -10.45 6.05
N THR A 65 6.83 -11.10 4.88
CA THR A 65 6.38 -12.48 4.70
C THR A 65 7.41 -13.46 5.29
N ASN A 66 7.01 -14.71 5.48
CA ASN A 66 7.89 -15.76 6.01
C ASN A 66 9.15 -16.02 5.13
N GLY A 67 9.13 -15.60 3.86
CA GLY A 67 10.28 -15.64 2.97
C GLY A 67 11.24 -14.45 3.11
N GLY A 68 11.00 -13.54 4.07
CA GLY A 68 11.80 -12.34 4.28
C GLY A 68 11.50 -11.19 3.31
N GLN A 69 10.53 -11.36 2.42
CA GLN A 69 10.10 -10.31 1.49
C GLN A 69 9.18 -9.33 2.22
N THR A 70 9.42 -8.04 2.04
CA THR A 70 8.51 -7.01 2.56
C THR A 70 7.50 -6.65 1.47
N ILE A 71 6.22 -6.88 1.73
CA ILE A 71 5.14 -6.48 0.85
C ILE A 71 4.46 -5.23 1.39
N LEU A 72 3.94 -4.41 0.49
CA LEU A 72 3.12 -3.25 0.82
C LEU A 72 1.72 -3.45 0.23
N GLY A 73 0.77 -3.76 1.09
CA GLY A 73 -0.64 -3.90 0.73
C GLY A 73 -1.47 -2.71 1.20
N PHE A 74 -2.78 -2.88 1.10
CA PHE A 74 -3.76 -1.99 1.72
C PHE A 74 -4.52 -2.73 2.80
N ALA A 75 -5.01 -1.98 3.78
CA ALA A 75 -5.98 -2.48 4.73
C ALA A 75 -7.08 -1.43 4.89
N ASP A 76 -8.30 -1.94 4.95
CA ASP A 76 -9.47 -1.17 5.39
C ASP A 76 -9.32 -1.00 6.90
N THR A 77 -9.70 0.14 7.43
CA THR A 77 -9.77 0.32 8.88
C THR A 77 -11.16 0.73 9.30
N THR A 78 -11.64 0.06 10.35
CA THR A 78 -12.76 0.54 11.15
C THR A 78 -12.22 1.10 12.44
N THR A 79 -12.97 1.98 13.09
CA THR A 79 -12.65 2.41 14.44
C THR A 79 -13.40 1.52 15.42
N ASP A 80 -12.71 0.93 16.39
CA ASP A 80 -13.37 0.19 17.48
C ASP A 80 -14.18 1.13 18.39
N THR A 81 -14.90 0.54 19.34
CA THR A 81 -15.69 1.27 20.35
C THR A 81 -14.85 2.16 21.26
N HIS A 82 -13.52 2.08 21.20
CA HIS A 82 -12.55 2.83 21.99
C HIS A 82 -11.76 3.85 21.16
N GLY A 83 -12.11 4.07 19.90
CA GLY A 83 -11.43 5.05 19.05
C GLY A 83 -10.14 4.53 18.40
N LYS A 84 -9.81 3.25 18.49
CA LYS A 84 -8.58 2.67 17.92
C LYS A 84 -8.83 2.14 16.50
N PRO A 85 -7.88 2.32 15.58
CA PRO A 85 -7.97 1.73 14.24
C PRO A 85 -7.81 0.20 14.32
N GLU A 86 -8.86 -0.50 13.90
CA GLU A 86 -8.85 -1.94 13.63
C GLU A 86 -8.65 -2.15 12.13
N PHE A 87 -7.47 -2.64 11.76
CA PHE A 87 -7.17 -3.06 10.40
C PHE A 87 -7.93 -4.35 10.08
N ARG A 88 -8.72 -4.29 9.02
CA ARG A 88 -9.51 -5.40 8.46
C ARG A 88 -9.16 -5.58 6.99
N ASP A 89 -9.49 -6.76 6.47
CA ASP A 89 -9.45 -7.07 5.05
C ASP A 89 -8.15 -6.60 4.35
N MET A 90 -7.04 -7.31 4.61
CA MET A 90 -5.81 -7.05 3.88
C MET A 90 -6.01 -7.30 2.38
N MET A 91 -5.63 -6.32 1.59
CA MET A 91 -5.71 -6.33 0.14
C MET A 91 -4.32 -6.24 -0.46
N SER A 92 -4.15 -6.88 -1.62
CA SER A 92 -3.01 -6.62 -2.48
C SER A 92 -2.93 -5.13 -2.85
N THR A 93 -1.75 -4.70 -3.28
CA THR A 93 -1.52 -3.31 -3.72
C THR A 93 -2.48 -2.92 -4.84
N GLY A 94 -2.64 -3.78 -5.85
CA GLY A 94 -3.50 -3.51 -6.99
C GLY A 94 -4.98 -3.43 -6.64
N MET A 95 -5.47 -4.33 -5.78
CA MET A 95 -6.86 -4.32 -5.33
C MET A 95 -7.19 -3.04 -4.55
N GLY A 96 -6.31 -2.63 -3.62
CA GLY A 96 -6.49 -1.39 -2.88
C GLY A 96 -6.51 -0.15 -3.79
N ILE A 97 -5.58 -0.08 -4.77
CA ILE A 97 -5.58 1.01 -5.76
C ILE A 97 -6.88 1.04 -6.54
N ARG A 98 -7.32 -0.11 -7.06
CA ARG A 98 -8.56 -0.20 -7.85
C ARG A 98 -9.75 0.30 -7.04
N ARG A 99 -9.91 -0.21 -5.82
CA ARG A 99 -11.02 0.17 -4.94
C ARG A 99 -11.00 1.67 -4.61
N ILE A 100 -9.82 2.23 -4.39
CA ILE A 100 -9.69 3.67 -4.17
C ILE A 100 -10.00 4.45 -5.46
N ARG A 101 -9.58 4.00 -6.64
CA ARG A 101 -9.90 4.65 -7.93
C ARG A 101 -11.40 4.65 -8.23
N GLU A 102 -12.11 3.57 -7.89
CA GLU A 102 -13.57 3.47 -8.05
C GLU A 102 -14.32 4.50 -7.20
N ILE A 103 -13.76 4.87 -6.04
CA ILE A 103 -14.33 5.89 -5.14
C ILE A 103 -13.87 7.31 -5.55
N ASN A 104 -12.58 7.46 -5.83
CA ASN A 104 -11.93 8.70 -6.20
C ASN A 104 -10.71 8.41 -7.08
N GLU A 105 -10.89 8.59 -8.39
CA GLU A 105 -9.85 8.32 -9.38
C GLU A 105 -8.56 9.12 -9.13
N ALA A 106 -8.68 10.40 -8.74
CA ALA A 106 -7.52 11.24 -8.47
C ALA A 106 -6.68 10.70 -7.29
N ALA A 107 -7.35 10.25 -6.22
CA ALA A 107 -6.67 9.66 -5.07
C ALA A 107 -5.93 8.37 -5.44
N GLY A 108 -6.55 7.50 -6.24
CA GLY A 108 -5.88 6.28 -6.69
C GLY A 108 -4.71 6.56 -7.64
N ASN A 109 -4.80 7.60 -8.48
CA ASN A 109 -3.69 8.05 -9.32
C ASN A 109 -2.53 8.66 -8.51
N ASP A 110 -2.80 9.37 -7.40
CA ASP A 110 -1.77 9.83 -6.46
C ASP A 110 -1.01 8.65 -5.85
N ILE A 111 -1.75 7.64 -5.41
CA ILE A 111 -1.19 6.42 -4.83
C ILE A 111 -0.32 5.69 -5.85
N LEU A 112 -0.77 5.55 -7.09
CA LEU A 112 0.03 4.95 -8.15
C LEU A 112 1.35 5.70 -8.33
N ARG A 113 1.32 7.03 -8.45
CA ARG A 113 2.54 7.85 -8.56
C ARG A 113 3.50 7.64 -7.39
N TYR A 114 2.96 7.61 -6.18
CA TYR A 114 3.75 7.35 -4.97
C TYR A 114 4.44 5.98 -5.01
N LEU A 115 3.73 4.93 -5.41
CA LEU A 115 4.30 3.59 -5.54
C LEU A 115 5.29 3.49 -6.72
N TYR A 116 5.06 4.22 -7.80
CA TYR A 116 6.01 4.31 -8.90
C TYR A 116 7.33 4.96 -8.49
N GLN A 117 7.32 5.89 -7.53
CA GLN A 117 8.54 6.47 -6.96
C GLN A 117 9.43 5.37 -6.35
N PHE A 118 8.85 4.38 -5.68
CA PHE A 118 9.63 3.29 -5.07
C PHE A 118 10.35 2.44 -6.12
N LYS A 119 9.70 2.25 -7.28
CA LYS A 119 10.31 1.59 -8.43
C LYS A 119 11.43 2.42 -9.02
N GLN A 120 11.23 3.72 -9.20
CA GLN A 120 12.25 4.63 -9.76
C GLN A 120 13.49 4.72 -8.87
N ASP A 121 13.29 4.81 -7.56
CA ASP A 121 14.36 4.83 -6.57
C ASP A 121 15.01 3.44 -6.36
N GLY A 122 14.48 2.41 -7.01
CA GLY A 122 14.98 1.05 -6.92
C GLY A 122 14.81 0.41 -5.54
N VAL A 123 13.87 0.89 -4.72
CA VAL A 123 13.57 0.37 -3.37
C VAL A 123 12.41 -0.61 -3.35
N GLY A 124 11.59 -0.64 -4.42
CA GLY A 124 10.50 -1.60 -4.57
C GLY A 124 10.24 -1.96 -6.03
N THR A 125 9.43 -3.00 -6.23
CA THR A 125 9.01 -3.45 -7.57
C THR A 125 7.56 -3.89 -7.50
N LEU A 126 6.79 -3.62 -8.56
CA LEU A 126 5.45 -4.17 -8.73
C LEU A 126 5.58 -5.57 -9.36
N HIS A 127 5.09 -6.58 -8.67
CA HIS A 127 5.04 -7.97 -9.11
C HIS A 127 3.60 -8.40 -9.32
N LYS A 128 3.37 -9.26 -10.31
CA LYS A 128 2.11 -10.01 -10.41
C LYS A 128 2.22 -11.24 -9.53
N LEU A 129 1.21 -11.47 -8.68
CA LEU A 129 1.07 -12.71 -7.93
C LEU A 129 1.05 -13.88 -8.93
N GLN A 130 2.02 -14.78 -8.81
CA GLN A 130 1.97 -16.07 -9.48
C GLN A 130 1.19 -17.00 -8.55
N LYS A 131 -0.02 -17.38 -8.98
CA LYS A 131 -0.79 -18.45 -8.32
C LYS A 131 -0.15 -19.80 -8.62
#